data_AF-A0A8K1FLX7-F1
#
_entry.id   AF-A0A8K1FLX7-F1
#
_cell.length_a   1.000
_cell.length_b   1.000
_cell.length_c   1.000
_cell.angle_alpha   90.00
_cell.angle_beta   90.00
_cell.angle_gamma   90.00
#
_symmetry.space_group_name_H-M   'P 1'
#
loop_
_entity.id
_entity.type
_entity.pdbx_description
1 polymer ?
#
loop_
_entity_poly.entity_id
_entity_poly.type
_entity_poly.pdbx_seq_one_letter_code
_entity_poly.pdbx_strand_id
1 'polypeptide(L)'
;MKLAAIVLAATVAVASAETTPYCDVSALLKVVQTPHSQACFASTGFNVAVSKAVTADNAAKICSEATCQAVLAETTDTFKTDCLTANNIPILAGVVKPSEAACAKFSTPACDTAIMLKVVTTDNARVCTALTGFSIAAAKPLKADDAAKVCPMTSCQGLFREILSTVTTDCTLFGGPLLVGDIMKQTEEACAEFAAESLTN
;
A
#
# COMPACT_ATOMS: atom_id res chain seq x y z
N MET A 1 10.20 43.78 -41.08
CA MET A 1 10.54 43.40 -39.69
C MET A 1 9.22 43.24 -38.94
N LYS A 2 8.55 42.09 -39.03
CA LYS A 2 8.62 40.95 -38.07
C LYS A 2 8.61 41.40 -36.61
N LEU A 3 7.44 41.33 -35.98
CA LEU A 3 7.28 40.99 -34.55
C LEU A 3 5.95 40.25 -34.42
N ALA A 4 6.07 39.02 -33.92
CA ALA A 4 5.08 37.97 -33.98
C ALA A 4 3.98 38.15 -32.93
N ALA A 5 2.74 37.91 -33.36
CA ALA A 5 1.62 37.68 -32.46
C ALA A 5 1.78 36.30 -31.82
N ILE A 6 2.02 36.27 -30.50
CA ILE A 6 1.86 35.04 -29.71
C ILE A 6 0.47 35.12 -29.10
N VAL A 7 -0.51 34.54 -29.82
CA VAL A 7 -1.78 34.17 -29.22
C VAL A 7 -1.49 32.92 -28.39
N LEU A 8 -1.29 33.08 -27.08
CA LEU A 8 -1.40 31.96 -26.15
C LEU A 8 -2.86 31.52 -26.17
N ALA A 9 -3.14 30.49 -26.97
CA ALA A 9 -4.32 29.66 -26.79
C ALA A 9 -4.16 28.97 -25.43
N ALA A 10 -4.69 29.58 -24.38
CA ALA A 10 -4.99 28.88 -23.15
C ALA A 10 -6.11 27.89 -23.47
N THR A 11 -5.74 26.69 -23.90
CA THR A 11 -6.58 25.51 -23.71
C THR A 11 -6.71 25.32 -22.22
N VAL A 12 -7.67 26.01 -21.62
CA VAL A 12 -8.27 25.57 -20.37
C VAL A 12 -8.91 24.25 -20.74
N ALA A 13 -8.17 23.16 -20.52
CA ALA A 13 -8.78 21.86 -20.37
C ALA A 13 -9.71 22.03 -19.18
N VAL A 14 -10.97 22.34 -19.47
CA VAL A 14 -12.06 22.05 -18.57
C VAL A 14 -11.94 20.55 -18.41
N ALA A 15 -11.28 20.11 -17.34
CA ALA A 15 -11.47 18.77 -16.84
C ALA A 15 -12.97 18.70 -16.60
N SER A 16 -13.70 18.15 -17.56
CA SER A 16 -15.04 17.67 -17.33
C SER A 16 -14.92 16.83 -16.07
N ALA A 17 -15.55 17.30 -15.00
CA ALA A 17 -15.84 16.45 -13.87
C ALA A 17 -16.71 15.34 -14.44
N GLU A 18 -16.07 14.29 -14.97
CA GLU A 18 -16.72 13.05 -15.32
C GLU A 18 -17.21 12.51 -13.99
N THR A 19 -18.48 12.80 -13.67
CA THR A 19 -19.15 12.19 -12.54
C THR A 19 -19.09 10.70 -12.77
N THR A 20 -18.20 10.03 -12.06
CA THR A 20 -18.04 8.58 -12.10
C THR A 20 -19.45 7.97 -11.98
N PRO A 21 -19.92 7.23 -12.99
CA PRO A 21 -21.30 6.76 -13.00
C PRO A 21 -21.50 5.74 -11.90
N TYR A 22 -22.74 5.60 -11.42
CA TYR A 22 -23.09 4.50 -10.52
C TYR A 22 -22.95 3.15 -11.23
N CYS A 23 -22.53 2.13 -10.49
CA CYS A 23 -22.38 0.79 -11.01
C CYS A 23 -23.73 0.24 -11.48
N ASP A 24 -23.72 -0.45 -12.62
CA ASP A 24 -24.87 -1.20 -13.09
C ASP A 24 -25.25 -2.25 -12.03
N VAL A 25 -26.50 -2.17 -11.55
CA VAL A 25 -26.99 -3.03 -10.46
C VAL A 25 -26.95 -4.50 -10.88
N SER A 26 -27.21 -4.81 -12.15
CA SER A 26 -27.22 -6.19 -12.64
C SER A 26 -25.80 -6.79 -12.69
N ALA A 27 -24.81 -6.01 -13.10
CA ALA A 27 -23.40 -6.37 -13.04
C ALA A 27 -22.93 -6.57 -11.59
N LEU A 28 -23.32 -5.67 -10.69
CA LEU A 28 -23.00 -5.79 -9.27
C LEU A 28 -23.63 -7.04 -8.66
N LEU A 29 -24.88 -7.35 -9.02
CA LEU A 29 -25.61 -8.53 -8.58
C LEU A 29 -24.89 -9.83 -8.99
N LYS A 30 -24.38 -9.88 -10.23
CA LYS A 30 -23.61 -11.03 -10.73
C LYS A 30 -22.38 -11.32 -9.89
N VAL A 31 -21.73 -10.30 -9.35
CA VAL A 31 -20.57 -10.45 -8.45
C VAL A 31 -21.02 -10.85 -7.05
N VAL A 32 -21.98 -10.13 -6.45
CA VAL A 32 -22.32 -10.38 -5.03
C VAL A 32 -23.10 -11.67 -4.79
N GLN A 33 -23.72 -12.24 -5.83
CA GLN A 33 -24.48 -13.49 -5.74
C GLN A 33 -23.65 -14.73 -6.06
N THR A 34 -22.37 -14.61 -6.44
CA THR A 34 -21.54 -15.79 -6.71
C THR A 34 -21.38 -16.65 -5.44
N PRO A 35 -21.18 -17.97 -5.60
CA PRO A 35 -20.84 -18.83 -4.46
C PRO A 35 -19.61 -18.35 -3.69
N HIS A 36 -18.63 -17.76 -4.39
CA HIS A 36 -17.45 -17.16 -3.78
C HIS A 36 -17.79 -15.95 -2.91
N SER A 37 -18.66 -15.05 -3.40
CA SER A 37 -19.14 -13.89 -2.62
C SER A 37 -19.87 -14.32 -1.35
N GLN A 38 -20.76 -15.30 -1.45
CA GLN A 38 -21.50 -15.81 -0.28
C GLN A 38 -20.56 -16.48 0.74
N ALA A 39 -19.61 -17.30 0.28
CA ALA A 39 -18.65 -17.97 1.15
C ALA A 39 -17.68 -16.98 1.81
N CYS A 40 -17.19 -15.99 1.05
CA CYS A 40 -16.35 -14.92 1.56
C CYS A 40 -17.08 -14.09 2.62
N PHE A 41 -18.33 -13.71 2.37
CA PHE A 41 -19.12 -12.97 3.35
C PHE A 41 -19.38 -13.78 4.61
N ALA A 42 -19.75 -15.07 4.48
CA ALA A 42 -20.02 -15.94 5.62
C ALA A 42 -18.79 -16.14 6.53
N SER A 43 -17.60 -16.24 5.95
CA SER A 43 -16.35 -16.44 6.69
C SER A 43 -15.79 -15.14 7.25
N THR A 44 -15.81 -14.05 6.47
CA THR A 44 -15.05 -12.83 6.77
C THR A 44 -15.91 -11.61 7.08
N GLY A 45 -17.16 -11.58 6.63
CA GLY A 45 -18.03 -10.40 6.61
C GLY A 45 -17.74 -9.43 5.46
N PHE A 46 -16.80 -9.74 4.57
CA PHE A 46 -16.46 -8.89 3.43
C PHE A 46 -17.48 -9.03 2.29
N ASN A 47 -17.89 -7.87 1.74
CA ASN A 47 -18.77 -7.78 0.59
C ASN A 47 -18.37 -6.56 -0.26
N VAL A 48 -17.93 -6.80 -1.50
CA VAL A 48 -17.36 -5.78 -2.39
C VAL A 48 -18.34 -4.65 -2.76
N ALA A 49 -19.66 -4.87 -2.66
CA ALA A 49 -20.66 -3.86 -3.01
C ALA A 49 -20.95 -2.86 -1.89
N VAL A 50 -20.73 -3.23 -0.63
CA VAL A 50 -21.11 -2.43 0.54
C VAL A 50 -19.98 -2.20 1.52
N SER A 51 -18.90 -2.97 1.43
CA SER A 51 -17.73 -2.83 2.30
C SER A 51 -16.81 -1.73 1.79
N LYS A 52 -16.08 -1.13 2.73
CA LYS A 52 -14.86 -0.38 2.39
C LYS A 52 -13.77 -1.36 1.94
N ALA A 53 -12.69 -0.81 1.38
CA ALA A 53 -11.47 -1.57 1.12
C ALA A 53 -11.05 -2.42 2.34
N VAL A 54 -10.45 -3.58 2.05
CA VAL A 54 -9.73 -4.38 3.05
C VAL A 54 -8.69 -3.49 3.74
N THR A 55 -8.70 -3.49 5.07
CA THR A 55 -7.75 -2.76 5.92
C THR A 55 -6.72 -3.74 6.48
N ALA A 56 -5.62 -3.22 7.03
CA ALA A 56 -4.61 -4.08 7.67
C ALA A 56 -5.20 -5.00 8.76
N ASP A 57 -6.21 -4.50 9.49
CA ASP A 57 -6.84 -5.22 10.60
C ASP A 57 -7.66 -6.44 10.16
N ASN A 58 -8.21 -6.43 8.93
CA ASN A 58 -9.02 -7.53 8.40
C ASN A 58 -8.37 -8.27 7.23
N ALA A 59 -7.24 -7.77 6.71
CA ALA A 59 -6.50 -8.37 5.61
C ALA A 59 -6.07 -9.80 5.92
N ALA A 60 -5.58 -10.10 7.13
CA ALA A 60 -5.20 -11.48 7.49
C ALA A 60 -6.36 -12.48 7.35
N LYS A 61 -7.58 -12.04 7.63
CA LYS A 61 -8.80 -12.86 7.54
C LYS A 61 -9.34 -12.94 6.11
N ILE A 62 -9.30 -11.84 5.36
CA ILE A 62 -9.88 -11.75 4.01
C ILE A 62 -8.92 -12.32 2.96
N CYS A 63 -7.64 -12.02 3.09
CA CYS A 63 -6.64 -12.36 2.08
C CYS A 63 -6.16 -13.82 2.15
N SER A 64 -6.37 -14.50 3.28
CA SER A 64 -6.11 -15.94 3.42
C SER A 64 -7.25 -16.80 2.87
N GLU A 65 -8.42 -16.22 2.62
CA GLU A 65 -9.60 -16.93 2.10
C GLU A 65 -9.61 -16.91 0.57
N ALA A 66 -9.41 -18.06 -0.05
CA ALA A 66 -9.40 -18.21 -1.51
C ALA A 66 -10.71 -17.71 -2.16
N THR A 67 -11.84 -17.86 -1.46
CA THR A 67 -13.14 -17.37 -1.92
C THR A 67 -13.20 -15.84 -1.98
N CYS A 68 -12.56 -15.13 -1.04
CA CYS A 68 -12.47 -13.68 -1.07
C CYS A 68 -11.55 -13.16 -2.18
N GLN A 69 -10.44 -13.87 -2.45
CA GLN A 69 -9.59 -13.53 -3.59
C GLN A 69 -10.32 -13.73 -4.93
N ALA A 70 -11.12 -14.79 -5.06
CA ALA A 70 -11.96 -15.01 -6.23
C ALA A 70 -12.98 -13.88 -6.44
N VAL A 71 -13.58 -13.35 -5.37
CA VAL A 71 -14.52 -12.21 -5.46
C VAL A 71 -13.83 -10.96 -5.99
N LEU A 72 -12.61 -10.65 -5.54
CA LEU A 72 -11.85 -9.50 -6.06
C LEU A 72 -11.57 -9.66 -7.56
N ALA A 73 -11.15 -10.86 -7.99
CA ALA A 73 -10.93 -11.17 -9.40
C ALA A 73 -12.21 -11.07 -10.25
N GLU A 74 -13.32 -11.67 -9.78
CA GLU A 74 -14.63 -11.59 -10.43
C GLU A 74 -15.13 -10.14 -10.57
N THR A 75 -14.83 -9.30 -9.58
CA THR A 75 -15.17 -7.87 -9.62
C THR A 75 -14.34 -7.14 -10.69
N THR A 76 -13.02 -7.35 -10.72
CA THR A 76 -12.14 -6.80 -11.77
C THR A 76 -12.54 -7.28 -13.16
N ASP A 77 -13.02 -8.52 -13.29
CA ASP A 77 -13.47 -9.04 -14.57
C ASP A 77 -14.81 -8.46 -15.02
N THR A 78 -15.71 -8.22 -14.08
CA THR A 78 -17.03 -7.64 -14.35
C THR A 78 -16.94 -6.15 -14.65
N PHE A 79 -16.11 -5.41 -13.91
CA PHE A 79 -16.00 -3.96 -14.01
C PHE A 79 -14.68 -3.58 -14.68
N LYS A 80 -14.74 -3.22 -15.97
CA LYS A 80 -13.56 -2.79 -16.75
C LYS A 80 -13.20 -1.31 -16.54
N THR A 81 -14.15 -0.51 -16.08
CA THR A 81 -13.98 0.89 -15.71
C THR A 81 -14.58 1.12 -14.33
N ASP A 82 -14.08 2.13 -13.63
CA ASP A 82 -14.56 2.41 -12.29
C ASP A 82 -16.00 2.93 -12.30
N CYS A 83 -16.73 2.63 -11.24
CA CYS A 83 -18.11 3.05 -11.03
C CYS A 83 -18.38 3.19 -9.53
N LEU A 84 -19.36 4.02 -9.15
CA LEU A 84 -19.72 4.24 -7.76
C LEU A 84 -20.73 3.20 -7.29
N THR A 85 -20.48 2.61 -6.12
CA THR A 85 -21.50 1.85 -5.40
C THR A 85 -22.58 2.78 -4.85
N ALA A 86 -23.66 2.22 -4.29
CA ALA A 86 -24.72 2.99 -3.63
C ALA A 86 -24.19 3.89 -2.48
N ASN A 87 -23.02 3.56 -1.92
CA ASN A 87 -22.36 4.31 -0.85
C ASN A 87 -21.38 5.39 -1.38
N ASN A 88 -21.41 5.70 -2.68
CA ASN A 88 -20.46 6.61 -3.35
C ASN A 88 -18.99 6.18 -3.22
N ILE A 89 -18.75 4.87 -3.17
CA ILE A 89 -17.38 4.32 -3.15
C ILE A 89 -17.05 3.83 -4.57
N PRO A 90 -15.95 4.27 -5.19
CA PRO A 90 -15.50 3.72 -6.45
C PRO A 90 -15.13 2.24 -6.26
N ILE A 91 -15.76 1.33 -7.01
CA ILE A 91 -15.62 -0.10 -6.78
C ILE A 91 -14.18 -0.57 -7.07
N LEU A 92 -13.54 -0.07 -8.13
CA LEU A 92 -12.19 -0.46 -8.48
C LEU A 92 -11.16 0.31 -7.66
N ALA A 93 -11.17 1.64 -7.69
CA ALA A 93 -10.17 2.45 -7.00
C ALA A 93 -10.36 2.50 -5.48
N GLY A 94 -11.59 2.36 -4.99
CA GLY A 94 -11.93 2.50 -3.57
C GLY A 94 -12.12 1.18 -2.82
N VAL A 95 -12.30 0.06 -3.52
CA VAL A 95 -12.45 -1.26 -2.88
C VAL A 95 -11.46 -2.26 -3.44
N VAL A 96 -11.50 -2.59 -4.73
CA VAL A 96 -10.75 -3.72 -5.29
C VAL A 96 -9.25 -3.50 -5.24
N LYS A 97 -8.74 -2.44 -5.89
CA LYS A 97 -7.29 -2.13 -5.93
C LYS A 97 -6.65 -2.03 -4.55
N PRO A 98 -7.20 -1.28 -3.57
CA PRO A 98 -6.62 -1.24 -2.23
C PRO A 98 -6.71 -2.59 -1.52
N SER A 99 -7.73 -3.40 -1.79
CA SER A 99 -7.84 -4.75 -1.22
C SER A 99 -6.83 -5.72 -1.81
N GLU A 100 -6.64 -5.71 -3.13
CA GLU A 100 -5.59 -6.49 -3.81
C GLU A 100 -4.20 -6.08 -3.29
N ALA A 101 -3.95 -4.78 -3.14
CA ALA A 101 -2.71 -4.28 -2.57
C ALA A 101 -2.51 -4.74 -1.12
N ALA A 102 -3.56 -4.78 -0.30
CA ALA A 102 -3.50 -5.34 1.06
C ALA A 102 -3.25 -6.86 1.05
N CYS A 103 -3.86 -7.59 0.12
CA CYS A 103 -3.74 -9.04 0.02
C CYS A 103 -2.45 -9.54 -0.60
N ALA A 104 -1.85 -8.79 -1.52
CA ALA A 104 -0.52 -9.06 -2.05
C ALA A 104 0.50 -9.18 -0.91
N LYS A 105 0.33 -8.43 0.17
CA LYS A 105 1.18 -8.51 1.36
C LYS A 105 1.12 -9.90 2.01
N PHE A 106 -0.01 -10.60 1.98
CA PHE A 106 -0.17 -11.91 2.62
C PHE A 106 0.21 -13.10 1.74
N SER A 107 0.12 -12.98 0.41
CA SER A 107 0.67 -14.00 -0.50
C SER A 107 2.20 -13.91 -0.60
N THR A 108 2.78 -12.82 -0.10
CA THR A 108 4.22 -12.62 -0.07
C THR A 108 4.85 -13.53 0.99
N PRO A 109 5.87 -14.33 0.64
CA PRO A 109 6.53 -15.23 1.59
C PRO A 109 7.08 -14.46 2.79
N ALA A 110 7.16 -15.15 3.93
CA ALA A 110 7.88 -14.64 5.07
C ALA A 110 9.34 -14.37 4.69
N CYS A 111 9.92 -13.29 5.23
CA CYS A 111 11.33 -13.00 5.04
C CYS A 111 12.19 -14.17 5.53
N ASP A 112 13.18 -14.56 4.75
CA ASP A 112 14.13 -15.60 5.13
C ASP A 112 14.82 -15.21 6.44
N THR A 113 14.67 -16.07 7.46
CA THR A 113 15.19 -15.82 8.80
C THR A 113 16.71 -15.65 8.81
N ALA A 114 17.46 -16.36 7.97
CA ALA A 114 18.91 -16.25 7.91
C ALA A 114 19.34 -14.92 7.28
N ILE A 115 18.63 -14.48 6.24
CA ILE A 115 18.82 -13.15 5.65
C ILE A 115 18.54 -12.06 6.69
N MET A 116 17.40 -12.14 7.38
CA MET A 116 17.04 -11.15 8.39
C MET A 116 17.99 -11.15 9.57
N LEU A 117 18.45 -12.32 10.02
CA LEU A 117 19.44 -12.43 11.08
C LEU A 117 20.74 -11.74 10.68
N LYS A 118 21.19 -11.91 9.43
CA LYS A 118 22.39 -11.24 8.92
C LYS A 118 22.25 -9.73 8.93
N VAL A 119 21.08 -9.21 8.55
CA VAL A 119 20.80 -7.77 8.57
C VAL A 119 20.75 -7.22 10.00
N VAL A 120 20.01 -7.84 10.91
CA VAL A 120 19.84 -7.30 12.28
C VAL A 120 21.07 -7.45 13.16
N THR A 121 22.06 -8.25 12.74
CA THR A 121 23.33 -8.45 13.47
C THR A 121 24.48 -7.57 12.96
N THR A 122 24.26 -6.73 11.93
CA THR A 122 25.31 -5.82 11.46
C THR A 122 25.62 -4.74 12.49
N ASP A 123 26.83 -4.16 12.41
CA ASP A 123 27.20 -3.03 13.24
C ASP A 123 26.26 -1.84 13.01
N ASN A 124 25.80 -1.65 11.78
CA ASN A 124 24.82 -0.64 11.43
C ASN A 124 23.49 -0.86 12.17
N ALA A 125 22.97 -2.09 12.19
CA ALA A 125 21.76 -2.44 12.95
C ALA A 125 21.91 -2.18 14.45
N ARG A 126 23.02 -2.67 15.04
CA ARG A 126 23.28 -2.54 16.47
C ARG A 126 23.42 -1.08 16.89
N VAL A 127 24.21 -0.30 16.15
CA VAL A 127 24.48 1.11 16.48
C VAL A 127 23.23 1.97 16.21
N CYS A 128 22.50 1.73 15.13
CA CYS A 128 21.23 2.42 14.87
C CYS A 128 20.24 2.19 16.02
N THR A 129 20.04 0.93 16.41
CA THR A 129 19.13 0.58 17.52
C THR A 129 19.56 1.21 18.83
N ALA A 130 20.85 1.16 19.16
CA ALA A 130 21.37 1.69 20.42
C ALA A 130 21.21 3.21 20.54
N LEU A 131 21.36 3.95 19.44
CA LEU A 131 21.34 5.42 19.46
C LEU A 131 19.96 6.02 19.25
N THR A 132 19.07 5.30 18.55
CA THR A 132 17.76 5.84 18.13
C THR A 132 16.57 5.09 18.70
N GLY A 133 16.78 3.85 19.17
CA GLY A 133 15.70 2.93 19.53
C GLY A 133 15.00 2.27 18.34
N PHE A 134 15.34 2.65 17.10
CA PHE A 134 14.76 2.06 15.90
C PHE A 134 15.31 0.64 15.65
N SER A 135 14.41 -0.31 15.43
CA SER A 135 14.77 -1.70 15.11
C SER A 135 13.81 -2.29 14.07
N ILE A 136 14.36 -2.83 12.98
CA ILE A 136 13.59 -3.59 11.98
C ILE A 136 12.94 -4.83 12.59
N ALA A 137 13.52 -5.41 13.65
CA ALA A 137 12.93 -6.56 14.32
C ALA A 137 11.57 -6.24 14.96
N ALA A 138 11.28 -4.96 15.23
CA ALA A 138 9.97 -4.52 15.70
C ALA A 138 8.88 -4.54 14.60
N ALA A 139 9.27 -4.75 13.33
CA ALA A 139 8.39 -4.83 12.17
C ALA A 139 7.41 -3.65 12.05
N LYS A 140 7.88 -2.44 12.36
CA LYS A 140 7.08 -1.21 12.31
C LYS A 140 7.75 -0.16 11.42
N PRO A 141 6.98 0.53 10.58
CA PRO A 141 7.46 1.72 9.88
C PRO A 141 7.99 2.79 10.83
N LEU A 142 8.96 3.56 10.36
CA LEU A 142 9.41 4.76 11.06
C LEU A 142 8.29 5.80 11.06
N LYS A 143 8.00 6.39 12.23
CA LYS A 143 7.06 7.50 12.34
C LYS A 143 7.77 8.82 12.06
N ALA A 144 7.04 9.81 11.55
CA ALA A 144 7.58 11.15 11.29
C ALA A 144 8.27 11.76 12.54
N ASP A 145 7.67 11.62 13.72
CA ASP A 145 8.25 12.13 14.99
C ASP A 145 9.59 11.49 15.35
N ASP A 146 9.86 10.27 14.86
CA ASP A 146 11.11 9.55 15.10
C ASP A 146 12.16 9.82 13.99
N ALA A 147 11.74 10.42 12.87
CA ALA A 147 12.61 10.71 11.72
C ALA A 147 13.79 11.63 12.09
N ALA A 148 13.55 12.64 12.93
CA ALA A 148 14.59 13.55 13.40
C ALA A 148 15.75 12.87 14.15
N LYS A 149 15.50 11.69 14.75
CA LYS A 149 16.53 10.90 15.45
C LYS A 149 17.17 9.86 14.54
N VAL A 150 16.43 9.30 13.60
CA VAL A 150 16.84 8.14 12.80
C VAL A 150 17.50 8.54 11.48
N CYS A 151 16.88 9.45 10.74
CA CYS A 151 17.30 9.84 9.39
C CYS A 151 18.69 10.50 9.29
N PRO A 152 19.15 11.33 10.26
CA PRO A 152 20.50 11.88 10.19
C PRO A 152 21.61 10.89 10.58
N MET A 153 21.25 9.71 11.10
CA MET A 153 22.24 8.76 11.64
C MET A 153 22.82 7.87 10.55
N THR A 154 24.13 7.99 10.31
CA THR A 154 24.85 7.21 9.28
C THR A 154 24.71 5.70 9.46
N SER A 155 24.65 5.21 10.70
CA SER A 155 24.42 3.80 11.02
C SER A 155 23.03 3.32 10.57
N CYS A 156 22.00 4.14 10.76
CA CYS A 156 20.65 3.83 10.30
C CYS A 156 20.55 3.86 8.77
N GLN A 157 21.18 4.84 8.11
CA GLN A 157 21.27 4.87 6.65
C GLN A 157 22.04 3.67 6.09
N GLY A 158 23.10 3.23 6.77
CA GLY A 158 23.84 2.00 6.47
C GLY A 158 22.95 0.77 6.54
N LEU A 159 22.17 0.65 7.61
CA LEU A 159 21.20 -0.43 7.81
C LEU A 159 20.15 -0.48 6.69
N PHE A 160 19.60 0.68 6.31
CA PHE A 160 18.61 0.77 5.23
C PHE A 160 19.15 0.29 3.89
N ARG A 161 20.37 0.70 3.55
CA ARG A 161 21.05 0.21 2.33
C ARG A 161 21.33 -1.30 2.39
N GLU A 162 21.74 -1.81 3.54
CA GLU A 162 21.96 -3.25 3.72
C GLU A 162 20.69 -4.05 3.48
N ILE A 163 19.54 -3.61 4.01
CA ILE A 163 18.23 -4.23 3.77
C ILE A 163 17.90 -4.25 2.28
N LEU A 164 17.95 -3.09 1.62
CA LEU A 164 17.60 -2.98 0.20
C LEU A 164 18.56 -3.77 -0.72
N SER A 165 19.81 -3.97 -0.28
CA SER A 165 20.78 -4.78 -1.03
C SER A 165 20.62 -6.29 -0.80
N THR A 166 20.08 -6.70 0.35
CA THR A 166 19.97 -8.11 0.73
C THR A 166 18.60 -8.69 0.40
N VAL A 167 17.55 -7.88 0.54
CA VAL A 167 16.15 -8.27 0.30
C VAL A 167 15.75 -7.80 -1.09
N THR A 168 15.99 -8.66 -2.08
CA THR A 168 15.76 -8.36 -3.51
C THR A 168 14.33 -8.64 -3.97
N THR A 169 13.60 -9.49 -3.22
CA THR A 169 12.17 -9.73 -3.37
C THR A 169 11.51 -9.35 -2.07
N ASP A 170 10.41 -8.60 -2.15
CA ASP A 170 9.70 -8.17 -0.95
C ASP A 170 9.18 -9.38 -0.16
N CYS A 171 9.08 -9.21 1.15
CA CYS A 171 8.77 -10.29 2.07
C CYS A 171 8.05 -9.76 3.32
N THR A 172 7.26 -10.61 3.98
CA THR A 172 6.59 -10.22 5.23
C THR A 172 7.47 -10.50 6.44
N LEU A 173 7.55 -9.52 7.36
CA LEU A 173 8.10 -9.77 8.69
C LEU A 173 7.02 -10.35 9.60
N PHE A 174 7.20 -11.61 10.00
CA PHE A 174 6.29 -12.31 10.92
C PHE A 174 4.81 -12.32 10.50
N GLY A 175 4.53 -12.34 9.19
CA GLY A 175 3.18 -12.24 8.63
C GLY A 175 2.53 -10.86 8.76
N GLY A 176 3.33 -9.83 9.10
CA GLY A 176 2.93 -8.43 9.20
C GLY A 176 3.25 -7.64 7.91
N PRO A 177 3.65 -6.36 8.03
CA PRO A 177 3.89 -5.51 6.87
C PRO A 177 5.03 -6.01 5.98
N LEU A 178 4.99 -5.59 4.71
CA LEU A 178 6.06 -5.84 3.76
C LEU A 178 7.33 -5.09 4.17
N LEU A 179 8.46 -5.80 4.19
CA LEU A 179 9.72 -5.21 4.61
C LEU A 179 10.11 -4.05 3.71
N VAL A 180 10.13 -4.25 2.39
CA VAL A 180 10.56 -3.20 1.47
C VAL A 180 9.39 -2.27 1.13
N GLY A 181 8.27 -2.83 0.67
CA GLY A 181 7.15 -2.07 0.15
C GLY A 181 6.39 -1.24 1.18
N ASP A 182 6.43 -1.62 2.46
CA ASP A 182 5.80 -0.86 3.53
C ASP A 182 6.82 -0.21 4.46
N ILE A 183 7.65 -1.01 5.14
CA ILE A 183 8.54 -0.48 6.19
C ILE A 183 9.61 0.43 5.58
N MET A 184 10.36 -0.06 4.59
CA MET A 184 11.45 0.74 3.99
C MET A 184 10.90 1.93 3.24
N LYS A 185 9.83 1.76 2.45
CA LYS A 185 9.21 2.87 1.71
C LYS A 185 8.72 3.99 2.63
N GLN A 186 7.97 3.66 3.69
CA GLN A 186 7.51 4.67 4.65
C GLN A 186 8.68 5.31 5.41
N THR A 187 9.75 4.55 5.66
CA THR A 187 10.96 5.09 6.29
C THR A 187 11.66 6.10 5.37
N GLU A 188 11.74 5.81 4.07
CA GLU A 188 12.28 6.74 3.07
C GLU A 188 11.42 8.01 2.96
N GLU A 189 10.09 7.86 2.92
CA GLU A 189 9.14 8.98 2.91
C GLU A 189 9.30 9.87 4.15
N ALA A 190 9.31 9.28 5.35
CA ALA A 190 9.50 10.03 6.60
C ALA A 190 10.85 10.77 6.65
N CYS A 191 11.92 10.17 6.13
CA CYS A 191 13.22 10.83 6.06
C CYS A 191 13.27 11.94 5.00
N ALA A 192 12.55 11.80 3.89
CA ALA A 192 12.44 12.84 2.87
C ALA A 192 11.64 14.05 3.39
N GLU A 193 10.54 13.80 4.10
CA GLU A 193 9.74 14.85 4.75
C GLU A 193 10.56 15.64 5.77
N PHE A 194 11.26 14.95 6.67
CA PHE A 194 12.17 15.60 7.64
C PHE A 194 13.23 16.46 6.95
N ALA A 195 13.85 15.96 5.87
CA ALA A 195 14.84 16.71 5.12
C ALA A 195 14.24 17.98 4.49
N ALA A 196 13.02 17.91 3.96
CA ALA A 196 12.33 19.06 3.39
C ALA A 196 12.02 20.13 4.44
N GLU A 197 11.52 19.74 5.62
CA GLU A 197 11.22 20.66 6.73
C GLU A 197 12.49 21.35 7.27
N SER A 198 13.61 20.62 7.30
CA SER A 198 14.90 21.15 7.78
C SER A 198 15.54 22.20 6.86
N LEU A 199 15.10 22.29 5.60
CA LEU A 199 15.59 23.30 4.63
C LEU A 199 14.75 24.58 4.62
N THR A 200 13.56 24.54 5.22
CA THR A 200 12.63 25.67 5.30
C THR A 200 12.70 26.46 6.61
N ASN A 201 13.41 25.94 7.62
CA ASN A 201 13.64 26.58 8.92
C ASN A 201 15.12 26.97 9.09
#